data_AF-A0A4R7HV14-F1
#
_entry.id   AF-A0A4R7HV14-F1
#
_cell.length_a   1.000
_cell.length_b   1.000
_cell.length_c   1.000
_cell.angle_alpha   90.00
_cell.angle_beta   90.00
_cell.angle_gamma   90.00
#
_symmetry.space_group_name_H-M   'P 1'
#
loop_
_entity.id
_entity.type
_entity.pdbx_description
1 polymer ?
#
loop_
_entity_poly.entity_id
_entity_poly.type
_entity_poly.pdbx_seq_one_letter_code
_entity_poly.pdbx_strand_id
1 'polypeptide(L)'
;MPKHHRHHRGPHGHGRKRARRGAVGRSILTLLAEQPMNGYELMAELDERSGGKWKPSSGSIYPALKRLEHRGFIAETANDDDTKPRYELTDEGRERLGEFNAEGDGTPPWEGEVSRHGEIRGAMAELVGPARQIGRFGSTDQVEAATAAIKETTAKLYQILTDGPTEETE
;
A
#
# COMPACT_ATOMS: atom_id res chain seq x y z
N MET A 1 -38.10 -16.12 -31.01
CA MET A 1 -37.82 -15.55 -29.67
C MET A 1 -36.37 -15.87 -29.29
N PRO A 2 -35.43 -14.91 -29.29
CA PRO A 2 -34.12 -15.10 -28.70
C PRO A 2 -34.06 -14.45 -27.30
N LYS A 3 -33.66 -15.22 -26.29
CA LYS A 3 -33.50 -14.78 -24.90
C LYS A 3 -32.23 -13.93 -24.78
N HIS A 4 -32.39 -12.64 -24.51
CA HIS A 4 -31.27 -11.77 -24.13
C HIS A 4 -30.87 -12.06 -22.68
N HIS A 5 -29.71 -12.67 -22.47
CA HIS A 5 -29.04 -12.69 -21.17
C HIS A 5 -28.48 -11.29 -20.88
N ARG A 6 -29.13 -10.56 -19.98
CA ARG A 6 -28.56 -9.34 -19.37
C ARG A 6 -27.46 -9.76 -18.41
N HIS A 7 -26.20 -9.44 -18.75
CA HIS A 7 -25.13 -9.44 -17.79
C HIS A 7 -25.35 -8.29 -16.79
N HIS A 8 -25.86 -8.63 -15.60
CA HIS A 8 -25.79 -7.74 -14.43
C HIS A 8 -24.32 -7.59 -14.03
N ARG A 9 -23.68 -6.48 -14.44
CA ARG A 9 -22.45 -6.01 -13.80
C ARG A 9 -22.84 -5.28 -12.51
N GLY A 10 -22.60 -5.91 -11.37
CA GLY A 10 -22.80 -5.29 -10.06
C GLY A 10 -21.88 -4.07 -9.84
N PRO A 11 -22.31 -3.06 -9.06
CA PRO A 11 -21.60 -1.79 -8.90
C PRO A 11 -20.57 -1.84 -7.76
N HIS A 12 -19.52 -2.67 -7.85
CA HIS A 12 -18.59 -2.82 -6.72
C HIS A 12 -17.12 -2.93 -7.15
N GLY A 13 -16.49 -1.81 -7.56
CA GLY A 13 -15.04 -1.82 -7.81
C GLY A 13 -14.35 -0.50 -8.15
N HIS A 14 -15.10 0.52 -8.61
CA HIS A 14 -14.49 1.78 -9.03
C HIS A 14 -14.20 2.77 -7.88
N GLY A 15 -15.03 2.81 -6.83
CA GLY A 15 -14.84 3.73 -5.69
C GLY A 15 -13.55 3.43 -4.91
N ARG A 16 -13.32 2.16 -4.55
CA ARG A 16 -12.13 1.72 -3.81
C ARG A 16 -10.82 1.93 -4.58
N LYS A 17 -10.84 1.75 -5.91
CA LYS A 17 -9.68 2.05 -6.78
C LYS A 17 -9.41 3.55 -6.90
N ARG A 18 -10.44 4.40 -6.92
CA ARG A 18 -10.29 5.87 -6.94
C ARG A 18 -9.73 6.40 -5.62
N ALA A 19 -10.27 5.95 -4.48
CA ALA A 19 -9.76 6.31 -3.16
C ALA A 19 -8.28 5.92 -2.99
N ARG A 20 -7.90 4.70 -3.37
CA ARG A 20 -6.49 4.24 -3.35
C ARG A 20 -5.58 5.05 -4.29
N ARG A 21 -6.06 5.48 -5.45
CA ARG A 21 -5.30 6.34 -6.37
C ARG A 21 -5.09 7.75 -5.81
N GLY A 22 -6.07 8.27 -5.06
CA GLY A 22 -5.95 9.54 -4.34
C GLY A 22 -4.90 9.47 -3.23
N ALA A 23 -4.92 8.40 -2.43
CA ALA A 23 -3.95 8.17 -1.36
C ALA A 23 -2.50 8.08 -1.89
N VAL A 24 -2.27 7.36 -2.99
CA VAL A 24 -0.93 7.27 -3.63
C VAL A 24 -0.43 8.66 -4.06
N GLY A 25 -1.28 9.45 -4.73
CA GLY A 25 -0.88 10.77 -5.21
C GLY A 25 -0.50 11.73 -4.08
N ARG A 26 -1.33 11.81 -3.03
CA ARG A 26 -1.03 12.62 -1.84
C ARG A 26 0.25 12.16 -1.16
N SER A 27 0.46 10.84 -1.03
CA SER A 27 1.66 10.28 -0.39
C SER A 27 2.95 10.66 -1.14
N ILE A 28 2.93 10.61 -2.47
CA ILE A 28 4.07 11.01 -3.29
C ILE A 28 4.39 12.49 -3.06
N LEU A 29 3.40 13.38 -3.08
CA LEU A 29 3.61 14.81 -2.84
C LEU A 29 4.17 15.08 -1.44
N THR A 30 3.68 14.37 -0.42
CA THR A 30 4.19 14.49 0.95
C THR A 30 5.67 14.12 1.05
N LEU A 31 6.09 13.00 0.44
CA LEU A 31 7.50 12.58 0.46
C LEU A 31 8.41 13.52 -0.35
N LEU A 32 7.94 13.97 -1.51
CA LEU A 32 8.71 14.89 -2.36
C LEU A 32 8.82 16.31 -1.78
N ALA A 33 7.96 16.66 -0.80
CA ALA A 33 8.12 17.90 -0.04
C ALA A 33 9.35 17.89 0.86
N GLU A 34 9.88 16.71 1.19
CA GLU A 34 11.05 16.57 2.06
C GLU A 34 12.35 16.55 1.26
N GLN A 35 12.38 15.81 0.14
CA GLN A 35 13.53 15.76 -0.76
C GLN A 35 13.15 15.16 -2.12
N PRO A 36 13.91 15.45 -3.20
CA PRO A 36 13.73 14.77 -4.48
C PRO A 36 13.99 13.27 -4.37
N MET A 37 13.12 12.45 -4.98
CA MET A 37 13.21 10.98 -4.92
C MET A 37 12.86 10.34 -6.28
N ASN A 38 13.46 9.19 -6.58
CA ASN A 38 13.05 8.33 -7.68
C ASN A 38 11.89 7.41 -7.28
N GLY A 39 11.27 6.75 -8.27
CA GLY A 39 10.12 5.88 -8.03
C GLY A 39 10.38 4.70 -7.08
N TYR A 40 11.62 4.20 -6.99
CA TYR A 40 11.97 3.11 -6.08
C TYR A 40 12.14 3.58 -4.64
N GLU A 41 12.81 4.71 -4.44
CA GLU A 41 12.93 5.37 -3.13
C GLU A 41 11.54 5.67 -2.56
N LEU A 42 10.62 6.20 -3.37
CA LEU A 42 9.23 6.42 -2.96
C LEU A 42 8.52 5.13 -2.51
N MET A 43 8.73 4.01 -3.22
CA MET A 43 8.14 2.72 -2.82
C MET A 43 8.73 2.19 -1.49
N ALA A 44 10.03 2.39 -1.27
CA ALA A 44 10.72 1.96 -0.06
C ALA A 44 10.30 2.81 1.14
N GLU A 45 10.27 4.13 0.98
CA GLU A 45 9.91 5.07 2.05
C GLU A 45 8.45 4.89 2.50
N LEU A 46 7.52 4.64 1.57
CA LEU A 46 6.12 4.35 1.91
C LEU A 46 5.95 3.01 2.64
N ASP A 47 6.75 2.00 2.28
CA ASP A 47 6.78 0.72 3.00
C ASP A 47 7.26 0.92 4.45
N GLU A 48 8.36 1.66 4.62
CA GLU A 48 8.97 1.94 5.92
C GLU A 48 8.04 2.76 6.82
N ARG A 49 7.53 3.91 6.33
CA ARG A 49 6.65 4.79 7.12
C ARG A 49 5.31 4.19 7.46
N SER A 50 4.84 3.25 6.64
CA SER A 50 3.63 2.50 6.97
C SER A 50 3.88 1.34 7.95
N GLY A 51 5.13 1.11 8.37
CA GLY A 51 5.50 -0.05 9.18
C GLY A 51 5.19 -1.36 8.46
N GLY A 52 5.37 -1.42 7.14
CA GLY A 52 5.05 -2.56 6.29
C GLY A 52 3.55 -2.77 6.00
N LYS A 53 2.67 -1.91 6.53
CA LYS A 53 1.21 -2.02 6.32
C LYS A 53 0.82 -1.69 4.87
N TRP A 54 1.59 -0.84 4.20
CA TRP A 54 1.28 -0.42 2.84
C TRP A 54 2.52 -0.16 1.98
N LYS A 55 2.74 -1.08 1.04
CA LYS A 55 3.70 -0.91 -0.06
C LYS A 55 2.98 -0.76 -1.41
N PRO A 56 2.95 0.44 -2.01
CA PRO A 56 2.43 0.59 -3.36
C PRO A 56 3.35 -0.11 -4.37
N SER A 57 2.76 -0.70 -5.41
CA SER A 57 3.51 -1.34 -6.49
C SER A 57 4.01 -0.31 -7.51
N SER A 58 4.98 -0.71 -8.33
CA SER A 58 5.42 0.07 -9.50
C SER A 58 4.24 0.44 -10.42
N GLY A 59 3.32 -0.49 -10.64
CA GLY A 59 2.08 -0.26 -11.42
C GLY A 59 1.09 0.72 -10.78
N SER A 60 1.33 1.16 -9.55
CA SER A 60 0.57 2.23 -8.88
C SER A 60 1.36 3.53 -8.83
N ILE A 61 2.68 3.46 -8.54
CA ILE A 61 3.58 4.62 -8.42
C ILE A 61 3.81 5.30 -9.76
N TYR A 62 4.30 4.60 -10.78
CA TYR A 62 4.71 5.25 -12.04
C TYR A 62 3.53 5.90 -12.78
N PRO A 63 2.33 5.27 -12.86
CA PRO A 63 1.17 5.96 -13.40
C PRO A 63 0.74 7.17 -12.56
N ALA A 64 1.02 7.20 -11.25
CA ALA A 64 0.74 8.35 -10.40
C ALA A 64 1.73 9.48 -10.63
N LEU A 65 3.04 9.18 -10.69
CA LEU A 65 4.09 10.14 -11.03
C LEU A 65 3.78 10.84 -12.34
N LYS A 66 3.51 10.09 -13.41
CA LYS A 66 3.14 10.66 -14.72
C LYS A 66 1.92 11.60 -14.66
N ARG A 67 0.92 11.30 -13.80
CA ARG A 67 -0.25 12.16 -13.63
C ARG A 67 0.07 13.43 -12.85
N LEU A 68 0.93 13.34 -11.83
CA LEU A 68 1.35 14.50 -11.04
C LEU A 68 2.22 15.43 -11.89
N GLU A 69 3.13 14.87 -12.68
CA GLU A 69 3.98 15.59 -13.62
C GLU A 69 3.15 16.28 -14.71
N HIS A 70 2.21 15.57 -15.34
CA HIS A 70 1.30 16.18 -16.32
C HIS A 70 0.43 17.30 -15.72
N ARG A 71 0.21 17.30 -14.41
CA ARG A 71 -0.51 18.36 -13.70
C ARG A 71 0.40 19.50 -13.24
N GLY A 72 1.70 19.41 -13.49
CA GLY A 72 2.69 20.39 -13.08
C GLY A 72 3.00 20.37 -11.58
N PHE A 73 2.62 19.31 -10.86
CA PHE A 73 2.84 19.23 -9.40
C PHE A 73 4.23 18.69 -9.03
N ILE A 74 4.87 18.00 -9.96
CA ILE A 74 6.23 17.49 -9.81
C ILE A 74 6.99 17.71 -11.12
N ALA A 75 8.31 17.78 -11.05
CA ALA A 75 9.19 17.85 -12.21
C ALA A 75 10.27 16.77 -12.12
N GLU A 76 10.73 16.26 -13.27
CA GLU A 76 11.93 15.43 -13.32
C GLU A 76 13.17 16.30 -13.17
N THR A 77 14.05 15.91 -12.26
CA THR A 77 15.38 16.49 -12.12
C THR A 77 16.39 15.66 -12.91
N ALA A 78 17.27 16.32 -13.66
CA ALA A 78 18.38 15.64 -14.30
C ALA A 78 19.32 15.04 -13.24
N ASN A 79 19.65 13.76 -13.39
CA ASN A 79 20.75 13.14 -12.66
C ASN A 79 21.89 12.93 -13.65
N ASP A 80 23.09 13.41 -13.31
CA ASP A 80 24.28 13.24 -14.13
C ASP A 80 24.81 11.79 -14.15
N ASP A 81 24.35 10.92 -13.22
CA ASP A 81 24.90 9.57 -13.01
C ASP A 81 23.85 8.44 -12.86
N ASP A 82 22.54 8.73 -12.80
CA ASP A 82 21.51 7.71 -12.53
C ASP A 82 20.71 7.35 -13.79
N THR A 83 20.48 6.06 -14.01
CA THR A 83 19.70 5.57 -15.18
C THR A 83 18.20 5.83 -15.03
N LYS A 84 17.75 6.35 -13.89
CA LYS A 84 16.34 6.62 -13.58
C LYS A 84 16.14 8.06 -13.12
N PRO A 85 15.07 8.72 -13.60
CA PRO A 85 14.77 10.09 -13.21
C PRO A 85 14.37 10.17 -11.74
N ARG A 86 14.85 11.22 -11.06
CA ARG A 86 14.34 11.68 -9.77
C ARG A 86 13.27 12.72 -10.01
N TYR A 87 12.32 12.81 -9.10
CA TYR A 87 11.23 13.78 -9.14
C TYR A 87 11.38 14.74 -7.98
N GLU A 88 11.07 16.02 -8.20
CA GLU A 88 10.99 17.05 -7.18
C GLU A 88 9.62 17.70 -7.16
N LEU A 89 9.25 18.28 -6.02
CA LEU A 89 7.99 19.00 -5.85
C LEU A 89 8.10 20.43 -6.40
N THR A 90 7.18 20.82 -7.28
CA THR A 90 7.07 22.19 -7.80
C THR A 90 6.36 23.11 -6.81
N ASP A 91 6.30 24.41 -7.11
CA ASP A 91 5.53 25.36 -6.31
C ASP A 91 4.02 25.06 -6.37
N GLU A 92 3.48 24.73 -7.54
CA GLU A 92 2.09 24.28 -7.68
C GLU A 92 1.83 22.96 -6.92
N GLY A 93 2.85 22.09 -6.86
CA GLY A 93 2.80 20.87 -6.04
C GLY A 93 2.73 21.17 -4.55
N ARG A 94 3.48 22.17 -4.06
CA ARG A 94 3.45 22.64 -2.67
C ARG A 94 2.09 23.23 -2.30
N GLU A 95 1.53 24.08 -3.15
CA GLU A 95 0.18 24.62 -2.97
C GLU A 95 -0.85 23.50 -2.88
N ARG A 96 -0.79 22.55 -3.82
CA ARG A 96 -1.72 21.41 -3.82
C ARG A 96 -1.60 20.56 -2.57
N LEU A 97 -0.38 20.35 -2.07
CA LEU A 97 -0.16 19.64 -0.81
C LEU A 97 -0.77 20.41 0.39
N GLY A 98 -0.63 21.73 0.40
CA GLY A 98 -1.27 22.62 1.38
C GLY A 98 -2.79 22.48 1.38
N GLU A 99 -3.43 22.48 0.21
CA GLU A 99 -4.87 22.23 0.07
C GLU A 99 -5.27 20.87 0.65
N PHE A 100 -4.54 19.81 0.34
CA PHE A 100 -4.84 18.47 0.88
C PHE A 100 -4.74 18.41 2.40
N ASN A 101 -3.79 19.13 2.99
CA ASN A 101 -3.61 19.16 4.43
C ASN A 101 -4.68 20.01 5.12
N ALA A 102 -5.19 21.05 4.45
CA ALA A 102 -6.30 21.87 4.94
C ALA A 102 -7.67 21.20 4.80
N GLU A 103 -7.86 20.36 3.78
CA GLU A 103 -9.08 19.54 3.59
C GLU A 103 -9.18 18.38 4.59
N GLY A 104 -8.05 17.98 5.19
CA GLY A 104 -7.97 16.90 6.18
C GLY A 104 -7.51 17.39 7.56
N ASP A 105 -7.04 16.45 8.38
CA ASP A 105 -6.45 16.69 9.70
C ASP A 105 -4.91 16.86 9.64
N GLY A 106 -4.35 16.92 8.43
CA GLY A 106 -2.90 16.93 8.22
C GLY A 106 -2.21 15.57 8.40
N THR A 107 -2.94 14.51 8.75
CA THR A 107 -2.36 13.17 8.92
C THR A 107 -1.81 12.66 7.58
N PRO A 108 -0.55 12.19 7.55
CA PRO A 108 0.03 11.62 6.34
C PRO A 108 -0.77 10.41 5.83
N PRO A 109 -0.88 10.21 4.51
CA PRO A 109 -1.82 9.20 3.98
C PRO A 109 -1.47 7.75 4.30
N TRP A 110 -0.23 7.48 4.74
CA TRP A 110 0.21 6.15 5.22
C TRP A 110 -0.15 5.89 6.69
N GLU A 111 -0.55 6.91 7.43
CA GLU A 111 -1.09 6.81 8.81
C GLU A 111 -2.63 6.73 8.82
N GLY A 112 -3.28 7.26 7.78
CA GLY A 112 -4.74 7.21 7.62
C GLY A 112 -5.30 5.81 7.31
N GLU A 113 -6.58 5.64 7.66
CA GLU A 113 -7.41 4.41 7.60
C GLU A 113 -6.73 3.21 6.93
N VAL A 114 -6.09 2.41 7.77
CA VAL A 114 -5.40 1.17 7.43
C VAL A 114 -6.35 0.34 6.55
N SER A 115 -5.98 0.10 5.30
CA SER A 115 -6.72 -0.86 4.48
C SER A 115 -6.81 -2.17 5.26
N ARG A 116 -7.96 -2.87 5.29
CA ARG A 116 -8.03 -4.28 5.79
C ARG A 116 -6.90 -5.20 5.29
N HIS A 117 -6.35 -4.91 4.10
CA HIS A 117 -5.19 -5.64 3.56
C HIS A 117 -3.85 -5.25 4.21
N GLY A 118 -3.73 -4.04 4.74
CA GLY A 118 -2.58 -3.55 5.49
C GLY A 118 -2.54 -4.06 6.93
N GLU A 119 -3.68 -4.29 7.57
CA GLU A 119 -3.75 -4.95 8.88
C GLU A 119 -3.19 -6.37 8.81
N ILE A 120 -3.66 -7.18 7.85
CA ILE A 120 -3.15 -8.54 7.63
C ILE A 120 -1.66 -8.51 7.29
N ARG A 121 -1.21 -7.56 6.47
CA ARG A 121 0.22 -7.42 6.14
C ARG A 121 1.08 -7.01 7.34
N GLY A 122 0.61 -6.09 8.17
CA GLY A 122 1.29 -5.69 9.41
C GLY A 122 1.45 -6.87 10.37
N ALA A 123 0.37 -7.60 10.63
CA ALA A 123 0.41 -8.81 11.47
C ALA A 123 1.35 -9.88 10.90
N MET A 124 1.39 -10.05 9.57
CA MET A 124 2.35 -10.95 8.92
C MET A 124 3.79 -10.46 9.07
N ALA A 125 4.06 -9.15 9.00
CA ALA A 125 5.40 -8.60 9.21
C ALA A 125 5.91 -8.86 10.64
N GLU A 126 5.05 -8.66 11.63
CA GLU A 126 5.34 -8.97 13.05
C GLU A 126 5.62 -10.47 13.27
N LEU A 127 4.95 -11.36 12.53
CA LEU A 127 5.19 -12.81 12.59
C LEU A 127 6.49 -13.24 11.90
N VAL A 128 6.81 -12.67 10.73
CA VAL A 128 7.94 -13.11 9.89
C VAL A 128 9.31 -12.80 10.52
N GLY A 129 9.42 -11.68 11.25
CA GLY A 129 10.67 -11.28 11.91
C GLY A 129 11.21 -12.35 12.87
N PRO A 130 10.47 -12.70 13.94
CA PRO A 130 10.85 -13.75 14.88
C PRO A 130 11.06 -15.12 14.20
N ALA A 131 10.20 -15.49 13.25
CA ALA A 131 10.32 -16.75 12.53
C ALA A 131 11.65 -16.86 11.75
N ARG A 132 12.11 -15.78 11.10
CA ARG A 132 13.43 -15.74 10.45
C ARG A 132 14.58 -15.86 11.45
N GLN A 133 14.48 -15.19 12.59
CA GLN A 133 15.51 -15.24 13.63
C GLN A 133 15.65 -16.67 14.18
N ILE A 134 14.53 -17.35 14.46
CA ILE A 134 14.52 -18.75 14.89
C ILE A 134 15.09 -19.67 13.81
N GLY A 135 14.72 -19.48 12.54
CA GLY A 135 15.27 -20.28 11.45
C GLY A 135 16.79 -20.12 11.26
N ARG A 136 17.36 -18.97 11.64
CA ARG A 136 18.78 -18.68 11.48
C ARG A 136 19.64 -19.05 12.70
N PHE A 137 19.09 -18.91 13.92
CA PHE A 137 19.85 -19.02 15.16
C PHE A 137 19.18 -19.91 16.23
N GLY A 138 17.99 -20.43 15.98
CA GLY A 138 17.23 -21.22 16.93
C GLY A 138 17.77 -22.64 17.09
N SER A 139 17.56 -23.20 18.29
CA SER A 139 17.71 -24.63 18.57
C SER A 139 16.66 -25.46 17.84
N THR A 140 16.88 -26.78 17.73
CA THR A 140 15.91 -27.72 17.14
C THR A 140 14.52 -27.58 17.76
N ASP A 141 14.44 -27.55 19.09
CA ASP A 141 13.16 -27.40 19.82
C ASP A 141 12.46 -26.07 19.49
N GLN A 142 13.21 -24.98 19.34
CA GLN A 142 12.65 -23.68 18.95
C GLN A 142 12.13 -23.68 17.50
N VAL A 143 12.84 -24.34 16.58
CA VAL A 143 12.41 -24.48 15.18
C VAL A 143 11.14 -25.33 15.09
N GLU A 144 11.07 -26.43 15.83
CA GLU A 144 9.87 -27.29 15.90
C GLU A 144 8.67 -26.53 16.47
N ALA A 145 8.85 -25.84 17.60
CA ALA A 145 7.80 -25.04 18.22
C ALA A 145 7.29 -23.91 17.31
N ALA A 146 8.21 -23.17 16.66
CA ALA A 146 7.83 -22.11 15.72
C ALA A 146 7.06 -22.67 14.51
N THR A 147 7.50 -23.81 13.97
CA THR A 147 6.81 -24.47 12.85
C THR A 147 5.42 -24.93 13.23
N ALA A 148 5.24 -25.49 14.43
CA ALA A 148 3.94 -25.88 14.95
C ALA A 148 2.99 -24.67 15.09
N ALA A 149 3.46 -23.56 15.67
CA ALA A 149 2.68 -22.33 15.82
C ALA A 149 2.24 -21.73 14.46
N ILE A 150 3.12 -21.74 13.46
CA ILE A 150 2.79 -21.26 12.10
C ILE A 150 1.73 -22.16 11.44
N LYS A 151 1.84 -23.49 11.60
CA LYS A 151 0.85 -24.45 11.07
C LYS A 151 -0.52 -24.26 11.72
N GLU A 152 -0.57 -24.07 13.04
CA GLU A 152 -1.81 -23.79 13.76
C GLU A 152 -2.47 -22.49 13.27
N THR A 153 -1.68 -21.43 13.13
CA THR A 153 -2.15 -20.15 12.60
C THR A 153 -2.70 -20.31 11.18
N THR A 154 -1.98 -21.05 10.33
CA THR A 154 -2.41 -21.35 8.95
C THR A 154 -3.75 -22.09 8.93
N ALA A 155 -3.93 -23.09 9.80
CA ALA A 155 -5.19 -23.83 9.92
C ALA A 155 -6.35 -22.92 10.33
N LYS A 156 -6.14 -22.03 11.32
CA LYS A 156 -7.14 -21.02 11.73
C LYS A 156 -7.51 -20.07 10.59
N LEU A 157 -6.55 -19.62 9.79
CA LEU A 157 -6.81 -18.77 8.62
C LEU A 157 -7.63 -19.49 7.56
N TYR A 158 -7.39 -20.79 7.33
CA TYR A 158 -8.21 -21.60 6.42
C TYR A 158 -9.63 -21.81 6.95
N GLN A 159 -9.82 -21.98 8.26
CA GLN A 159 -11.16 -22.04 8.88
C GLN A 159 -11.94 -20.74 8.60
N ILE A 160 -11.32 -19.58 8.83
CA ILE A 160 -11.93 -18.27 8.52
C ILE A 160 -12.33 -18.14 7.04
N LEU A 161 -11.57 -18.73 6.11
CA LEU A 161 -11.91 -18.73 4.69
C LEU A 161 -13.07 -19.67 4.33
N THR A 162 -13.29 -20.71 5.14
CA THR A 162 -14.30 -21.75 4.90
C THR A 162 -15.64 -21.38 5.55
N ASP A 163 -15.61 -20.71 6.71
CA ASP A 163 -16.76 -20.25 7.47
C ASP A 163 -17.31 -18.90 6.93
N GLY A 164 -17.53 -18.77 5.62
CA GLY A 164 -18.02 -17.53 4.97
C GLY A 164 -19.19 -16.86 5.71
N PRO A 165 -19.44 -15.53 5.53
CA PRO A 165 -20.34 -14.76 6.39
C PRO A 165 -21.68 -15.48 6.50
N THR A 166 -22.03 -15.90 7.71
CA THR A 166 -23.31 -16.50 8.02
C THR A 166 -24.38 -15.49 7.67
N GLU A 167 -25.06 -15.70 6.54
CA GLU A 167 -26.38 -15.13 6.28
C GLU A 167 -27.33 -15.74 7.31
N GLU A 168 -27.34 -15.20 8.53
CA GLU A 168 -28.51 -15.30 9.39
C GLU A 168 -29.57 -14.39 8.79
N THR A 169 -30.38 -14.95 7.90
CA THR A 169 -31.69 -14.38 7.54
C THR A 169 -32.73 -15.21 8.29
N GLU A 170 -33.26 -14.65 9.38
CA GLU A 170 -34.59 -14.99 9.90
C GLU A 170 -35.68 -14.35 9.02
#